data_AF-B0JG26-F1
#
_entry.id   AF-B0JG26-F1
#
_cell.length_a   1.000
_cell.length_b   1.000
_cell.length_c   1.000
_cell.angle_alpha   90.00
_cell.angle_beta   90.00
_cell.angle_gamma   90.00
#
_symmetry.space_group_name_H-M   'P 1'
#
loop_
_entity.id
_entity.type
_entity.pdbx_description
1 polymer ?
#
loop_
_entity_poly.entity_id
_entity_poly.type
_entity_poly.pdbx_seq_one_letter_code
_entity_poly.pdbx_strand_id
1 'polypeptide(L)'
;MKSSSSLGIQILVLGLILISIHPKFLNYPLKILSQKKKIAQEPVYLTKYPLVPLLGETGFLLWRGAGFILAWMVLKMITPAQILPLLGTFSFAWLLGLVVPGAPGGLGVFEATVIALLDTENFPAANVLITVAIYRLISILSEVIAAGIGTKLVKDKAKFFG
;
A
#
# COMPACT_ATOMS: atom_id res chain seq x y z
N MET A 1 4.34 -26.23 19.98
CA MET A 1 3.10 -25.98 20.76
C MET A 1 3.01 -24.49 21.12
N LYS A 2 2.64 -23.61 20.18
CA LYS A 2 2.60 -22.15 20.39
C LYS A 2 1.53 -21.46 19.52
N SER A 3 0.30 -21.99 19.51
CA SER A 3 -0.77 -21.55 18.57
C SER A 3 -1.99 -20.92 19.25
N SER A 4 -2.26 -21.20 20.53
CA SER A 4 -3.53 -20.78 21.15
C SER A 4 -3.54 -19.30 21.59
N SER A 5 -2.42 -18.77 22.08
CA SER A 5 -2.32 -17.37 22.52
C SER A 5 -2.30 -16.35 21.37
N SER A 6 -1.80 -16.74 20.19
CA SER A 6 -1.78 -15.87 19.01
C SER A 6 -3.15 -15.75 18.34
N LEU A 7 -3.98 -16.80 18.38
CA LEU A 7 -5.31 -16.78 17.79
C LEU A 7 -6.24 -15.76 18.46
N GLY A 8 -6.22 -15.67 19.79
CA GLY A 8 -7.02 -14.67 20.51
C GLY A 8 -6.61 -13.24 20.17
N ILE A 9 -5.29 -12.97 20.10
CA ILE A 9 -4.76 -11.66 19.70
C ILE A 9 -5.11 -11.36 18.23
N GLN A 10 -5.00 -12.34 17.33
CA GLN A 10 -5.36 -12.18 15.91
C GLN A 10 -6.85 -11.85 15.75
N ILE A 11 -7.74 -12.52 16.48
CA ILE A 11 -9.18 -12.27 16.44
C ILE A 11 -9.50 -10.87 16.99
N LEU A 12 -8.85 -10.47 18.08
CA LEU A 12 -9.01 -9.12 18.64
C LEU A 12 -8.55 -8.05 17.65
N VAL A 13 -7.38 -8.22 17.03
CA VAL A 13 -6.86 -7.30 16.01
C VAL A 13 -7.78 -7.23 14.80
N LEU A 14 -8.28 -8.37 14.32
CA LEU A 14 -9.26 -8.44 13.22
C LEU A 14 -10.55 -7.69 13.58
N GLY A 15 -11.08 -7.89 14.78
CA GLY A 15 -12.26 -7.17 15.27
C GLY A 15 -12.05 -5.66 15.31
N LEU A 16 -10.89 -5.22 15.79
CA LEU A 16 -10.51 -3.80 15.87
C LEU A 16 -10.38 -3.17 14.48
N ILE A 17 -9.79 -3.89 13.51
CA ILE A 17 -9.71 -3.46 12.11
C ILE A 17 -11.10 -3.32 11.50
N LEU A 18 -11.98 -4.31 11.69
CA LEU A 18 -13.35 -4.28 11.17
C LEU A 18 -14.17 -3.11 11.75
N ILE A 19 -14.01 -2.84 13.05
CA ILE A 19 -14.65 -1.70 13.72
C ILE A 19 -14.12 -0.37 13.16
N SER A 20 -12.82 -0.28 12.88
CA SER A 20 -12.20 0.94 12.33
C SER A 20 -12.71 1.27 10.92
N ILE A 21 -13.06 0.26 10.13
CA ILE A 21 -13.60 0.41 8.76
C ILE A 21 -15.11 0.76 8.79
N HIS A 22 -15.79 0.64 9.93
CA HIS A 22 -17.21 0.91 10.05
C HIS A 22 -17.52 2.39 9.71
N PRO A 23 -18.57 2.68 8.90
CA PRO A 23 -18.87 4.04 8.40
C PRO A 23 -19.08 5.07 9.51
N LYS A 24 -19.51 4.65 10.70
CA LYS A 24 -19.61 5.52 11.89
C LYS A 24 -18.25 6.02 12.39
N PHE A 25 -17.22 5.16 12.37
CA PHE A 25 -15.86 5.54 12.78
C PHE A 25 -15.17 6.36 11.70
N LEU A 26 -15.39 6.04 10.42
CA LEU A 26 -14.86 6.81 9.28
C LEU A 26 -15.48 8.21 9.16
N ASN A 27 -16.79 8.35 9.42
CA ASN A 27 -17.50 9.64 9.35
C ASN A 27 -17.10 10.60 10.49
N TYR A 28 -16.51 10.11 11.59
CA TYR A 28 -16.08 10.93 12.72
C TYR A 28 -14.89 11.86 12.39
N PRO A 29 -13.73 11.39 11.91
CA PRO A 29 -12.64 12.27 11.48
C PRO A 29 -13.01 13.09 10.25
N LEU A 30 -13.87 12.58 9.35
CA LEU A 30 -14.38 13.34 8.20
C LEU A 30 -15.14 14.60 8.64
N LYS A 31 -15.96 14.51 9.69
CA LYS A 31 -16.68 15.66 10.25
C LYS A 31 -15.72 16.70 10.86
N ILE A 32 -14.68 16.25 11.56
CA ILE A 32 -13.66 17.12 12.17
C ILE A 32 -12.83 17.83 11.08
N LEU A 33 -12.45 17.12 10.02
CA LEU A 33 -11.67 17.67 8.91
C LEU A 33 -12.50 18.62 8.03
N SER A 34 -13.78 18.30 7.80
CA SER A 34 -14.73 19.17 7.08
C SER A 34 -15.02 20.47 7.83
N GLN A 35 -14.97 20.48 9.17
CA GLN A 35 -15.14 21.70 9.96
C GLN A 35 -13.87 22.57 10.00
N LYS A 36 -12.68 21.95 9.96
CA LYS A 36 -11.40 22.68 10.02
C LYS A 36 -10.94 23.23 8.67
N LYS A 37 -11.22 22.53 7.57
CA LYS A 37 -11.01 23.05 6.22
C LYS A 37 -12.35 23.63 5.77
N LYS A 38 -12.46 24.96 5.62
CA LYS A 38 -13.54 25.66 4.90
C LYS A 38 -13.55 25.26 3.41
N ILE A 39 -13.65 23.97 3.10
CA ILE A 39 -13.85 23.48 1.74
C ILE A 39 -15.32 23.74 1.44
N ALA A 40 -15.58 24.65 0.50
CA ALA A 40 -16.90 25.03 0.02
C ALA A 40 -17.53 23.95 -0.88
N GLN A 41 -17.50 22.69 -0.44
CA GLN A 41 -18.19 21.57 -1.09
C GLN A 41 -18.93 20.77 -0.02
N GLU A 42 -20.21 20.50 -0.30
CA GLU A 42 -21.18 19.74 0.50
C GLU A 42 -20.52 18.63 1.33
N PRO A 43 -20.90 18.48 2.62
CA PRO A 43 -20.32 17.45 3.49
C PRO A 43 -20.46 16.06 2.87
N VAL A 44 -19.34 15.44 2.51
CA VAL A 44 -19.28 14.11 1.93
C VAL A 44 -19.61 13.09 3.02
N TYR A 45 -20.88 12.70 3.10
CA TYR A 45 -21.34 11.61 3.96
C TYR A 45 -21.25 10.27 3.22
N LEU A 46 -20.55 9.30 3.80
CA LEU A 46 -20.56 7.94 3.30
C LEU A 46 -21.87 7.26 3.75
N THR A 47 -22.87 7.22 2.87
CA THR A 47 -24.16 6.55 3.12
C THR A 47 -24.06 5.02 2.96
N LYS A 48 -23.04 4.54 2.25
CA LYS A 48 -22.79 3.13 1.96
C LYS A 48 -21.39 2.74 2.41
N TYR A 49 -21.23 1.49 2.87
CA TYR A 49 -19.92 0.94 3.16
C TYR A 49 -19.01 1.03 1.92
N PRO A 50 -17.80 1.58 2.03
CA PRO A 50 -16.88 1.76 0.91
C PRO A 50 -16.17 0.43 0.55
N LEU A 51 -16.93 -0.66 0.40
CA LEU A 51 -16.39 -1.97 0.04
C LEU A 51 -15.72 -1.96 -1.32
N VAL A 52 -16.28 -1.22 -2.29
CA VAL A 52 -15.72 -1.15 -3.65
C VAL A 52 -14.34 -0.45 -3.66
N PRO A 53 -14.18 0.75 -3.07
CA PRO A 53 -12.85 1.33 -2.88
C PRO A 53 -11.88 0.43 -2.11
N LEU A 54 -12.34 -0.21 -1.03
CA LEU A 54 -11.50 -1.09 -0.22
C LEU A 54 -11.00 -2.31 -1.00
N LEU A 55 -11.88 -2.95 -1.77
CA LEU A 55 -11.52 -4.08 -2.64
C LEU A 55 -10.57 -3.65 -3.76
N GLY A 56 -10.81 -2.48 -4.36
CA GLY A 56 -9.91 -1.90 -5.35
C GLY A 56 -8.52 -1.66 -4.80
N GLU A 57 -8.43 -1.04 -3.62
CA GLU A 57 -7.17 -0.77 -2.93
C GLU A 57 -6.45 -2.07 -2.55
N THR A 58 -7.18 -3.05 -2.02
CA THR A 58 -6.61 -4.36 -1.67
C THR A 58 -6.06 -5.06 -2.92
N GLY A 59 -6.81 -5.07 -4.03
CA GLY A 59 -6.36 -5.63 -5.29
C GLY A 59 -5.13 -4.92 -5.85
N PHE A 60 -5.12 -3.59 -5.79
CA PHE A 60 -3.97 -2.77 -6.20
C PHE A 60 -2.73 -3.08 -5.34
N LEU A 61 -2.90 -3.17 -4.02
CA LEU A 61 -1.83 -3.47 -3.08
C LEU A 61 -1.26 -4.88 -3.28
N LEU A 62 -2.13 -5.86 -3.54
CA LEU A 62 -1.72 -7.24 -3.87
C LEU A 62 -0.92 -7.28 -5.18
N TRP A 63 -1.36 -6.56 -6.21
CA TRP A 63 -0.64 -6.46 -7.48
C TRP A 63 0.74 -5.82 -7.29
N ARG A 64 0.79 -4.71 -6.54
CA ARG A 64 2.06 -4.06 -6.15
C ARG A 64 2.98 -5.00 -5.38
N GLY A 65 2.42 -5.71 -4.40
CA GLY A 65 3.13 -6.65 -3.55
C GLY A 65 3.69 -7.85 -4.33
N ALA A 66 2.96 -8.32 -5.34
CA ALA A 66 3.47 -9.34 -6.26
C ALA A 66 4.72 -8.85 -6.99
N GLY A 67 4.73 -7.61 -7.49
CA GLY A 67 5.92 -6.99 -8.09
C GLY A 67 7.10 -6.91 -7.12
N PHE A 68 6.85 -6.63 -5.84
CA PHE A 68 7.88 -6.63 -4.81
C PHE A 68 8.45 -8.03 -4.53
N ILE A 69 7.60 -9.06 -4.47
CA ILE A 69 8.03 -10.45 -4.32
C ILE A 69 8.87 -10.89 -5.53
N LEU A 70 8.45 -10.54 -6.74
CA LEU A 70 9.22 -10.84 -7.95
C LEU A 70 10.59 -10.15 -7.92
N ALA A 71 10.67 -8.91 -7.45
CA ALA A 71 11.96 -8.23 -7.26
C ALA A 71 12.84 -8.94 -6.22
N TRP A 72 12.26 -9.47 -5.14
CA TRP A 72 13.00 -10.25 -4.13
C TRP A 72 13.54 -11.56 -4.72
N MET A 73 12.75 -12.22 -5.56
CA MET A 73 13.11 -13.50 -6.20
C MET A 73 14.33 -13.39 -7.12
N VAL A 74 14.68 -12.17 -7.58
CA VAL A 74 15.94 -11.93 -8.31
C VAL A 74 17.16 -12.20 -7.44
N LEU A 75 17.08 -11.92 -6.13
CA LEU A 75 18.20 -12.06 -5.20
C LEU A 75 18.24 -13.44 -4.55
N LYS A 76 17.08 -13.97 -4.17
CA LYS A 76 16.98 -15.22 -3.40
C LYS A 76 15.68 -15.95 -3.73
N MET A 77 15.79 -17.25 -3.97
CA MET A 77 14.62 -18.10 -4.13
C MET A 77 13.80 -18.10 -2.85
N ILE A 78 12.50 -17.83 -2.99
CA ILE A 78 11.56 -17.71 -1.88
C ILE A 78 10.90 -19.05 -1.58
N THR A 79 10.68 -19.35 -0.31
CA THR A 79 9.82 -20.47 0.10
C THR A 79 8.38 -19.98 0.29
N PRO A 80 7.34 -20.82 0.08
CA PRO A 80 5.94 -20.41 0.24
C PRO A 80 5.63 -19.77 1.61
N ALA A 81 6.34 -20.18 2.67
CA ALA A 81 6.20 -19.64 4.01
C ALA A 81 6.64 -18.16 4.14
N GLN A 82 7.51 -17.69 3.24
CA GLN A 82 8.05 -16.32 3.25
C GLN A 82 7.18 -15.33 2.48
N ILE A 83 6.24 -15.80 1.65
CA ILE A 83 5.35 -14.95 0.85
C ILE A 83 4.50 -14.07 1.75
N LEU A 84 3.85 -14.67 2.76
CA LEU A 84 2.92 -13.94 3.62
C LEU A 84 3.62 -12.88 4.51
N PRO A 85 4.79 -13.17 5.13
CA PRO A 85 5.59 -12.15 5.82
C PRO A 85 6.05 -11.00 4.91
N LEU A 86 6.51 -11.29 3.69
CA LEU A 86 6.95 -10.26 2.74
C LEU A 86 5.78 -9.38 2.30
N LEU A 87 4.66 -9.99 1.94
CA LEU A 87 3.46 -9.27 1.51
C LEU A 87 2.84 -8.44 2.64
N GLY A 88 2.77 -9.00 3.85
CA GLY A 88 2.26 -8.30 5.03
C GLY A 88 3.13 -7.12 5.43
N THR A 89 4.45 -7.31 5.44
CA THR A 89 5.40 -6.22 5.72
C THR A 89 5.33 -5.13 4.65
N PHE A 90 5.33 -5.52 3.37
CA PHE A 90 5.17 -4.59 2.26
C PHE A 90 3.89 -3.76 2.40
N SER A 91 2.77 -4.43 2.69
CA SER A 91 1.45 -3.79 2.84
C SER A 91 1.46 -2.75 3.97
N PHE A 92 2.03 -3.12 5.12
CA PHE A 92 2.11 -2.23 6.27
C PHE A 92 3.07 -1.05 6.05
N ALA A 93 4.25 -1.31 5.49
CA ALA A 93 5.21 -0.26 5.16
C ALA A 93 4.66 0.71 4.10
N TRP A 94 3.94 0.20 3.10
CA TRP A 94 3.29 1.03 2.09
C TRP A 94 2.20 1.91 2.71
N LEU A 95 1.37 1.36 3.59
CA LEU A 95 0.36 2.11 4.34
C LEU A 95 0.99 3.20 5.21
N LEU A 96 2.04 2.88 5.98
CA LEU A 96 2.74 3.87 6.79
C LEU A 96 3.39 4.97 5.93
N GLY A 97 3.95 4.61 4.77
CA GLY A 97 4.51 5.57 3.82
C GLY A 97 3.49 6.58 3.28
N LEU A 98 2.19 6.24 3.25
CA LEU A 98 1.11 7.16 2.88
C LEU A 98 0.62 8.04 4.03
N VAL A 99 0.65 7.53 5.26
CA VAL A 99 0.10 8.21 6.43
C VAL A 99 1.06 9.27 6.99
N VAL A 100 2.38 9.03 6.90
CA VAL A 100 3.38 9.93 7.48
C VAL A 100 3.55 11.20 6.64
N PRO A 101 3.18 12.39 7.17
CA PRO A 101 3.35 13.65 6.46
C PRO A 101 4.84 14.03 6.41
N GLY A 102 5.29 14.55 5.27
CA GLY A 102 6.67 15.05 5.10
C GLY A 102 7.65 14.07 4.45
N ALA A 103 7.25 12.82 4.18
CA ALA A 103 8.03 11.88 3.37
C ALA A 103 7.44 11.81 1.94
N PRO A 104 8.01 12.51 0.94
CA PRO A 104 7.53 12.42 -0.43
C PRO A 104 7.63 10.96 -0.92
N GLY A 105 6.49 10.37 -1.29
CA GLY A 105 6.42 8.98 -1.76
C GLY A 105 6.88 7.93 -0.75
N GLY A 106 6.81 8.23 0.56
CA GLY A 106 7.19 7.28 1.63
C GLY A 106 8.68 6.92 1.67
N LEU A 107 9.55 7.71 1.03
CA LEU A 107 11.01 7.55 1.09
C LEU A 107 11.50 7.67 2.55
N GLY A 108 12.32 6.71 2.98
CA GLY A 108 12.82 6.59 4.34
C GLY A 108 11.87 5.83 5.28
N VAL A 109 10.58 6.19 5.29
CA VAL A 109 9.56 5.54 6.15
C VAL A 109 9.32 4.10 5.72
N PHE A 110 9.20 3.88 4.41
CA PHE A 110 9.00 2.53 3.86
C PHE A 110 10.19 1.65 4.21
N GLU A 111 11.42 2.11 3.91
CA GLU A 111 12.66 1.37 4.16
C GLU A 111 12.85 1.05 5.65
N ALA A 112 12.67 2.05 6.52
CA ALA A 112 12.80 1.86 7.96
C ALA A 112 11.77 0.85 8.49
N THR A 113 10.52 0.90 7.99
CA THR A 113 9.46 -0.02 8.40
C THR A 113 9.73 -1.44 7.94
N VAL A 114 10.11 -1.62 6.67
CA VAL A 114 10.37 -2.97 6.13
C VAL A 114 11.56 -3.61 6.83
N ILE A 115 12.63 -2.85 7.09
CA ILE A 115 13.76 -3.34 7.88
C ILE A 115 13.29 -3.70 9.28
N ALA A 116 12.62 -2.80 10.01
CA ALA A 116 12.19 -3.06 11.38
C ALA A 116 11.27 -4.29 11.52
N LEU A 117 10.46 -4.59 10.51
CA LEU A 117 9.54 -5.75 10.53
C LEU A 117 10.17 -7.05 10.02
N LEU A 118 11.16 -6.98 9.12
CA LEU A 118 11.82 -8.18 8.58
C LEU A 118 13.16 -8.48 9.23
N ASP A 119 13.67 -7.65 10.14
CA ASP A 119 14.98 -7.77 10.81
C ASP A 119 15.15 -9.10 11.55
N THR A 120 15.44 -10.14 10.78
CA THR A 120 15.52 -11.54 11.16
C THR A 120 16.55 -12.20 10.25
N GLU A 121 17.17 -13.29 10.69
CA GLU A 121 18.26 -13.94 9.94
C GLU A 121 17.86 -14.36 8.51
N ASN A 122 16.58 -14.55 8.25
CA ASN A 122 16.08 -14.97 6.94
C ASN A 122 16.04 -13.82 5.91
N PHE A 123 16.02 -12.57 6.36
CA PHE A 123 15.87 -11.37 5.53
C PHE A 123 16.95 -10.33 5.86
N PRO A 124 18.18 -10.49 5.34
CA PRO A 124 19.23 -9.50 5.52
C PRO A 124 18.80 -8.12 5.02
N ALA A 125 19.02 -7.07 5.81
CA ALA A 125 18.62 -5.69 5.47
C ALA A 125 19.18 -5.23 4.12
N ALA A 126 20.39 -5.66 3.76
CA ALA A 126 20.99 -5.37 2.45
C ALA A 126 20.12 -5.89 1.28
N ASN A 127 19.65 -7.14 1.37
CA ASN A 127 18.81 -7.75 0.34
C ASN A 127 17.45 -7.05 0.25
N VAL A 128 16.91 -6.64 1.40
CA VAL A 128 15.65 -5.87 1.47
C VAL A 128 15.83 -4.55 0.73
N LEU A 129 16.86 -3.77 1.03
CA LEU A 129 17.09 -2.47 0.40
C LEU A 129 17.34 -2.58 -1.11
N ILE A 130 18.11 -3.58 -1.55
CA ILE A 130 18.32 -3.84 -2.98
C ILE A 130 16.98 -4.19 -3.66
N THR A 131 16.17 -5.03 -3.02
CA THR A 131 14.83 -5.37 -3.51
C THR A 131 13.95 -4.13 -3.66
N VAL A 132 13.94 -3.25 -2.65
CA VAL A 132 13.20 -1.97 -2.71
C VAL A 132 13.67 -1.11 -3.86
N ALA A 133 14.98 -0.98 -4.06
CA ALA A 133 15.55 -0.20 -5.16
C ALA A 133 15.14 -0.75 -6.53
N ILE A 134 15.26 -2.07 -6.75
CA ILE A 134 14.84 -2.74 -7.98
C ILE A 134 13.34 -2.54 -8.22
N TYR A 135 12.53 -2.77 -7.18
CA TYR A 135 11.09 -2.60 -7.24
C TYR A 135 10.69 -1.17 -7.63
N ARG A 136 11.30 -0.16 -7.01
CA ARG A 136 11.05 1.25 -7.34
C ARG A 136 11.47 1.56 -8.78
N LEU A 137 12.61 1.05 -9.23
CA LEU A 137 13.07 1.23 -10.61
C LEU A 137 12.06 0.66 -11.62
N ILE A 138 11.60 -0.58 -11.40
CA ILE A 138 10.59 -1.22 -12.26
C ILE A 138 9.29 -0.41 -12.25
N SER A 139 8.84 0.04 -11.08
CA SER A 139 7.61 0.84 -10.93
C SER A 139 7.71 2.17 -11.68
N ILE A 140 8.81 2.90 -11.51
CA ILE A 140 9.05 4.19 -12.17
C ILE A 140 9.15 4.00 -13.69
N LEU A 141 9.88 2.98 -14.16
CA LEU A 141 9.97 2.68 -15.59
C LEU A 141 8.59 2.39 -16.19
N SER A 142 7.76 1.62 -15.46
CA SER A 142 6.39 1.33 -15.88
C SER A 142 5.55 2.59 -15.99
N GLU A 143 5.64 3.51 -15.02
CA GLU A 143 4.95 4.79 -15.02
C GLU A 143 5.41 5.70 -16.17
N VAL A 144 6.72 5.76 -16.44
CA VAL A 144 7.31 6.52 -17.54
C VAL A 144 6.84 5.99 -18.90
N ILE A 145 6.82 4.67 -19.09
CA ILE A 145 6.32 4.04 -20.31
C ILE A 145 4.84 4.35 -20.50
N ALA A 146 4.03 4.18 -19.45
CA ALA A 146 2.59 4.46 -19.49
C ALA A 146 2.31 5.93 -19.82
N ALA A 147 3.04 6.86 -19.21
CA ALA A 147 2.95 8.29 -19.54
C ALA A 147 3.36 8.57 -21.00
N GLY A 148 4.44 7.95 -21.47
CA GLY A 148 4.90 8.05 -22.86
C GLY A 148 3.85 7.58 -23.86
N ILE A 149 3.19 6.45 -23.61
CA ILE A 149 2.10 5.94 -24.44
C ILE A 149 0.88 6.87 -24.38
N GLY A 150 0.48 7.31 -23.18
CA GLY A 150 -0.65 8.20 -22.99
C GLY A 150 -0.52 9.52 -23.76
N THR A 151 0.68 10.12 -23.76
CA THR A 151 0.91 11.37 -24.53
C THR A 151 0.81 11.17 -26.04
N LYS A 152 1.22 10.02 -26.58
CA LYS A 152 1.02 9.69 -28.00
C LYS A 152 -0.46 9.55 -28.33
N LEU A 153 -1.21 8.79 -27.54
CA LEU A 153 -2.65 8.61 -27.75
C LEU A 153 -3.44 9.93 -27.72
N VAL A 154 -3.09 10.83 -26.80
CA VAL A 154 -3.72 12.16 -26.73
C VAL A 154 -3.41 13.00 -27.98
N LYS A 155 -2.16 12.97 -28.46
CA LYS A 155 -1.76 13.69 -29.68
C LYS A 155 -2.45 13.14 -30.93
N ASP A 156 -2.54 11.82 -31.06
CA ASP A 156 -3.21 11.17 -32.20
C ASP A 156 -4.71 11.48 -32.20
N LYS A 157 -5.36 11.50 -31.03
CA LYS A 157 -6.76 11.91 -30.90
C LYS A 157 -6.95 13.38 -31.26
N ALA A 158 -6.06 14.28 -30.81
CA ALA A 158 -6.16 15.70 -31.14
C ALA A 158 -6.02 15.98 -32.65
N LYS A 159 -5.26 15.16 -33.38
CA LYS A 159 -5.09 15.26 -34.84
C LYS A 159 -6.27 14.72 -35.65
N PHE A 160 -7.09 13.85 -35.06
CA PHE A 160 -8.25 13.24 -35.73
C PHE A 160 -9.54 14.07 -35.57
N PHE A 161 -9.62 14.91 -34.54
CA PHE A 161 -10.79 15.75 -34.22
C PHE A 161 -10.56 17.26 -34.46
N GLY A 162 -9.42 17.66 -35.02
CA GLY A 162 -9.10 19.03 -35.44
C GLY A 162 -8.84 19.09 -36.93
#